data_AF-A0A957C5A5-F1
#
_entry.id   AF-A0A957C5A5-F1
#
_cell.length_a   1.000
_cell.length_b   1.000
_cell.length_c   1.000
_cell.angle_alpha   90.00
_cell.angle_beta   90.00
_cell.angle_gamma   90.00
#
_symmetry.space_group_name_H-M   'P 1'
#
loop_
_entity.id
_entity.type
_entity.pdbx_description
1 polymer ?
#
loop_
_entity_poly.entity_id
_entity_poly.type
_entity_poly.pdbx_seq_one_letter_code
_entity_poly.pdbx_strand_id
1 'polypeptide(L)'
;LIDHLPVGHGLIGAIMQERKTIRLESMQDDPRSVGFPSDHPEMKSFLGVPIIVGEQLYGMLYLSDKEDGTAFNDEDQLLIETLAGYAALAIATAEIRQQHNRLRILEERERIGMELHDGIIQSLYGIGMVVDMMRRNESKISPEKLQPVVESLNNVIDDIRHYITD
;
A
#
# COMPACT_ATOMS: atom_id res chain seq x y z
N LEU A 1 20.07 -12.28 24.42
CA LEU A 1 19.27 -11.43 23.51
C LEU A 1 17.94 -12.13 23.38
N ILE A 2 16.81 -11.43 23.55
CA ILE A 2 15.48 -12.05 23.58
C ILE A 2 15.24 -12.84 22.27
N ASP A 3 14.67 -14.04 22.39
CA ASP A 3 14.52 -15.01 21.30
C ASP A 3 13.47 -14.61 20.24
N HIS A 4 12.50 -13.77 20.63
CA HIS A 4 11.44 -13.30 19.73
C HIS A 4 10.91 -11.90 20.10
N LEU A 5 10.25 -11.25 19.15
CA LEU A 5 9.51 -10.00 19.38
C LEU A 5 8.25 -10.25 20.23
N PRO A 6 7.70 -9.23 20.91
CA PRO A 6 6.46 -9.39 21.67
C PRO A 6 5.32 -9.97 20.82
N VAL A 7 4.66 -11.02 21.33
CA VAL A 7 3.59 -11.76 20.64
C VAL A 7 2.20 -11.52 21.26
N GLY A 8 2.04 -10.47 22.09
CA GLY A 8 0.74 -10.08 22.64
C GLY A 8 0.27 -10.90 23.85
N HIS A 9 1.19 -11.40 24.69
CA HIS A 9 0.83 -11.95 25.99
C HIS A 9 0.73 -10.87 27.07
N GLY A 10 0.00 -11.19 28.13
CA GLY A 10 -0.16 -10.35 29.32
C GLY A 10 -0.67 -8.93 29.04
N LEU A 11 0.00 -7.92 29.62
CA LEU A 11 -0.41 -6.51 29.51
C LEU A 11 -0.42 -5.99 28.07
N ILE A 12 0.50 -6.47 27.22
CA ILE A 12 0.50 -6.14 25.78
C ILE A 12 -0.77 -6.71 25.12
N GLY A 13 -1.10 -7.96 25.44
CA GLY A 13 -2.33 -8.60 24.96
C GLY A 13 -3.60 -7.90 25.46
N ALA A 14 -3.59 -7.43 26.70
CA ALA A 14 -4.71 -6.69 27.28
C ALA A 14 -4.98 -5.39 26.51
N ILE A 15 -3.94 -4.62 26.15
CA ILE A 15 -4.10 -3.42 25.30
C ILE A 15 -4.65 -3.80 23.94
N MET A 16 -4.16 -4.89 23.34
CA MET A 16 -4.63 -5.33 22.03
C MET A 16 -6.12 -5.70 22.02
N GLN A 17 -6.60 -6.33 23.10
CA GLN A 17 -7.98 -6.75 23.24
C GLN A 17 -8.91 -5.61 23.65
N GLU A 18 -8.53 -4.86 24.70
CA GLU A 18 -9.36 -3.81 25.29
C GLU A 18 -9.32 -2.51 24.49
N ARG A 19 -8.24 -2.28 23.73
CA ARG A 19 -7.99 -1.07 22.93
C ARG A 19 -8.05 0.20 23.78
N LYS A 20 -7.52 0.10 25.00
CA LYS A 20 -7.48 1.19 25.98
C LYS A 20 -6.06 1.37 26.50
N THR A 21 -5.77 2.60 26.88
CA THR A 21 -4.56 2.93 27.62
C THR A 21 -4.53 2.18 28.95
N ILE A 22 -3.39 1.58 29.27
CA ILE A 22 -3.11 0.95 30.56
C ILE A 22 -1.95 1.69 31.20
N ARG A 23 -2.18 2.27 32.38
CA ARG A 23 -1.17 2.95 33.20
C ARG A 23 -1.09 2.26 34.56
N LEU A 24 0.09 1.76 34.91
CA LEU A 24 0.35 0.97 36.11
C LEU A 24 1.63 1.47 36.81
N GLU A 25 1.54 1.69 38.11
CA GLU A 25 2.72 1.98 38.94
C GLU A 25 3.58 0.72 39.13
N SER A 26 2.94 -0.45 39.19
CA SER A 26 3.56 -1.75 39.37
C SER A 26 2.86 -2.78 38.50
N MET A 27 3.59 -3.33 37.52
CA MET A 27 3.14 -4.39 36.62
C MET A 27 2.87 -5.70 37.36
N GLN A 28 3.52 -5.92 38.50
CA GLN A 28 3.41 -7.18 39.26
C GLN A 28 2.06 -7.31 39.96
N ASP A 29 1.41 -6.19 40.24
CA ASP A 29 0.12 -6.14 40.93
C ASP A 29 -1.07 -6.31 39.98
N ASP A 30 -0.84 -6.22 38.66
CA ASP A 30 -1.88 -6.43 37.66
C ASP A 30 -2.01 -7.93 37.34
N PRO A 31 -3.21 -8.54 37.49
CA PRO A 31 -3.41 -9.97 37.25
C PRO A 31 -3.20 -10.40 35.80
N ARG A 32 -3.16 -9.45 34.86
CA ARG A 32 -2.86 -9.70 33.44
C ARG A 32 -1.36 -9.80 33.19
N SER A 33 -0.51 -9.50 34.16
CA SER A 33 0.94 -9.64 34.03
C SER A 33 1.35 -11.11 34.00
N VAL A 34 2.24 -11.45 33.07
CA VAL A 34 2.71 -12.83 32.83
C VAL A 34 4.22 -12.98 33.07
N GLY A 35 4.84 -11.96 33.67
CA GLY A 35 6.29 -11.87 33.80
C GLY A 35 6.99 -11.57 32.47
N PHE A 36 8.29 -11.84 32.42
CA PHE A 36 9.14 -11.53 31.28
C PHE A 36 9.83 -12.80 30.77
N PRO A 37 10.05 -12.93 29.44
CA PRO A 37 10.83 -14.02 28.90
C PRO A 37 12.29 -13.93 29.36
N SER A 38 13.04 -15.04 29.25
CA SER A 38 14.47 -15.07 29.54
C SER A 38 15.23 -13.98 28.75
N ASP A 39 16.24 -13.38 29.39
CA ASP A 39 17.04 -12.26 28.86
C ASP A 39 16.29 -10.93 28.61
N HIS A 40 15.02 -10.81 28.99
CA HIS A 40 14.31 -9.53 28.94
C HIS A 40 14.60 -8.71 30.21
N PRO A 41 14.92 -7.41 30.09
CA PRO A 41 15.08 -6.53 31.25
C PRO A 41 13.81 -6.47 32.11
N GLU A 42 13.94 -6.47 33.43
CA GLU A 42 12.78 -6.27 34.29
C GLU A 42 12.21 -4.86 34.10
N MET A 43 10.88 -4.76 34.11
CA MET A 43 10.13 -3.51 34.09
C MET A 43 9.19 -3.47 35.29
N LYS A 44 9.10 -2.32 35.98
CA LYS A 44 8.22 -2.18 37.16
C LYS A 44 6.97 -1.39 36.84
N SER A 45 7.12 -0.16 36.36
CA SER A 45 6.01 0.70 35.97
C SER A 45 5.74 0.58 34.47
N PHE A 46 4.51 0.86 34.05
CA PHE A 46 4.09 0.68 32.66
C PHE A 46 3.06 1.71 32.24
N LEU A 47 3.26 2.31 31.07
CA LEU A 47 2.27 3.13 30.37
C LEU A 47 2.20 2.63 28.93
N GLY A 48 1.15 1.88 28.60
CA GLY A 48 0.91 1.38 27.27
C GLY A 48 -0.31 2.05 26.63
N VAL A 49 -0.14 2.54 25.41
CA VAL A 49 -1.13 3.33 24.67
C VAL A 49 -1.33 2.70 23.29
N PRO A 50 -2.58 2.39 22.89
CA PRO A 50 -2.86 1.82 21.58
C PRO A 50 -2.74 2.86 20.46
N ILE A 51 -2.26 2.44 19.29
CA ILE A 51 -2.29 3.22 18.04
C ILE A 51 -3.47 2.71 17.22
N ILE A 52 -4.52 3.52 17.11
CA ILE A 52 -5.79 3.15 16.47
C ILE A 52 -6.06 4.10 15.30
N VAL A 53 -6.36 3.53 14.13
CA VAL A 53 -6.83 4.28 12.95
C VAL A 53 -8.24 3.81 12.63
N GLY A 54 -9.22 4.71 12.75
CA GLY A 54 -10.64 4.32 12.68
C GLY A 54 -10.98 3.29 13.76
N GLU A 55 -11.38 2.09 13.36
CA GLU A 55 -11.67 0.98 14.27
C GLU A 55 -10.56 -0.09 14.30
N GLN A 56 -9.46 0.13 13.60
CA GLN A 56 -8.38 -0.85 13.45
C GLN A 56 -7.24 -0.51 14.43
N LEU A 57 -6.81 -1.51 15.21
CA LEU A 57 -5.58 -1.42 16.00
C LEU A 57 -4.36 -1.69 15.11
N TYR A 58 -3.49 -0.71 14.96
CA TYR A 58 -2.25 -0.84 14.18
C TYR A 58 -1.04 -1.26 15.03
N GLY A 59 -1.09 -0.99 16.33
CA GLY A 59 -0.02 -1.31 17.25
C GLY A 59 -0.20 -0.59 18.57
N MET A 60 0.89 -0.41 19.30
CA MET A 60 0.90 0.31 20.57
C MET A 60 2.27 0.93 20.80
N LEU A 61 2.27 2.01 21.57
CA LEU A 61 3.46 2.54 22.22
C LEU A 61 3.43 2.06 23.67
N TYR A 62 4.59 1.77 24.24
CA TYR A 62 4.68 1.61 25.68
C TYR A 62 5.96 2.23 26.22
N LEU A 63 5.85 2.74 27.44
CA LEU A 63 6.95 3.18 28.28
C LEU A 63 6.99 2.34 29.55
N SER A 64 8.18 2.19 30.10
CA SER A 64 8.42 1.57 31.39
C SER A 64 9.46 2.37 32.16
N ASP A 65 9.36 2.34 33.48
CA ASP A 65 10.38 2.82 34.42
C ASP A 65 10.92 4.22 34.07
N LYS A 66 10.12 5.22 34.43
CA LYS A 66 10.50 6.63 34.29
C LYS A 66 11.85 6.89 34.97
N GLU A 67 12.71 7.67 34.31
CA GLU A 67 14.10 7.88 34.77
C GLU A 67 14.19 8.53 36.15
N ASP A 68 13.21 9.36 36.53
CA ASP A 68 13.14 10.00 37.85
C ASP A 68 12.62 9.07 38.96
N GLY A 69 12.25 7.83 38.62
CA GLY A 69 11.73 6.83 39.54
C GLY A 69 10.29 7.06 39.99
N THR A 70 9.60 8.09 39.47
CA THR A 70 8.20 8.38 39.79
C THR A 70 7.24 7.57 38.92
N ALA A 71 6.00 7.41 39.40
CA ALA A 71 4.94 6.81 38.60
C ALA A 71 4.53 7.72 37.43
N PHE A 72 4.14 7.11 36.31
CA PHE A 72 3.51 7.85 35.21
C PHE A 72 2.25 8.53 35.70
N ASN A 73 2.09 9.81 35.40
CA ASN A 73 0.93 10.62 35.76
C ASN A 73 0.02 10.86 34.53
N ASP A 74 -1.03 11.67 34.72
CA ASP A 74 -1.98 11.99 33.65
C ASP A 74 -1.37 12.84 32.52
N GLU A 75 -0.36 13.65 32.81
CA GLU A 75 0.36 14.44 31.81
C GLU A 75 1.26 13.55 30.95
N ASP A 76 1.95 12.59 31.56
CA ASP A 76 2.72 11.56 30.84
C ASP A 76 1.78 10.76 29.92
N GLN A 77 0.62 10.35 30.44
CA GLN A 77 -0.39 9.63 29.65
C GLN A 77 -0.87 10.45 28.46
N LEU A 78 -1.29 11.70 28.70
CA LEU A 78 -1.78 12.59 27.64
C LEU A 78 -0.73 12.82 26.55
N LEU A 79 0.55 12.96 26.93
CA LEU A 79 1.64 13.12 25.98
C LEU A 79 1.79 11.91 25.06
N ILE A 80 1.76 10.69 25.62
CA ILE A 80 1.92 9.46 24.82
C ILE A 80 0.67 9.15 24.01
N GLU A 81 -0.53 9.45 24.52
CA GLU A 81 -1.79 9.41 23.75
C GLU A 81 -1.75 10.37 22.56
N THR A 82 -1.23 11.57 22.76
CA THR A 82 -1.05 12.56 21.67
C THR A 82 -0.06 12.04 20.62
N LEU A 83 1.06 11.45 21.04
CA LEU A 83 2.04 10.85 20.14
C LEU A 83 1.45 9.67 19.35
N ALA A 84 0.68 8.79 20.03
CA ALA A 84 -0.02 7.69 19.37
C ALA A 84 -1.04 8.19 18.35
N GLY A 85 -1.72 9.31 18.63
CA GLY A 85 -2.61 10.00 17.69
C GLY A 85 -1.87 10.50 16.43
N TYR A 86 -0.68 11.10 16.58
CA TYR A 86 0.15 11.48 15.43
C TYR A 86 0.63 10.27 14.62
N ALA A 87 1.02 9.18 15.29
CA ALA A 87 1.38 7.94 14.62
C ALA A 87 0.20 7.37 13.81
N ALA A 88 -1.00 7.37 14.39
CA ALA A 88 -2.22 6.95 13.70
C ALA A 88 -2.50 7.80 12.45
N LEU A 89 -2.40 9.13 12.56
CA LEU A 89 -2.58 10.04 11.42
C LEU A 89 -1.55 9.79 10.30
N ALA A 90 -0.28 9.57 10.67
CA ALA A 90 0.78 9.29 9.71
C ALA A 90 0.53 7.98 8.96
N ILE A 91 0.10 6.93 9.67
CA ILE A 91 -0.29 5.64 9.09
C ILE A 91 -1.45 5.81 8.11
N ALA A 92 -2.54 6.46 8.55
CA ALA A 92 -3.71 6.72 7.70
C ALA A 92 -3.33 7.46 6.40
N THR A 93 -2.46 8.46 6.53
CA THR A 93 -1.99 9.25 5.38
C THR A 93 -1.16 8.40 4.41
N ALA A 94 -0.30 7.52 4.93
CA ALA A 94 0.50 6.63 4.11
C ALA A 94 -0.36 5.65 3.31
N GLU A 95 -1.41 5.10 3.93
CA GLU A 95 -2.35 4.19 3.26
C GLU A 95 -3.14 4.88 2.16
N ILE A 96 -3.71 6.06 2.44
CA ILE A 96 -4.43 6.86 1.44
C ILE A 96 -3.52 7.17 0.25
N ARG A 97 -2.26 7.56 0.52
CA ARG A 97 -1.29 7.84 -0.53
C ARG A 97 -0.98 6.59 -1.37
N GLN A 98 -0.86 5.43 -0.74
CA GLN A 98 -0.64 4.17 -1.44
C GLN A 98 -1.83 3.79 -2.33
N GLN A 99 -3.06 3.96 -1.85
CA GLN A 99 -4.28 3.74 -2.62
C GLN A 99 -4.36 4.69 -3.82
N HIS A 100 -4.10 5.98 -3.61
CA HIS A 100 -4.07 6.97 -4.67
C HIS A 100 -3.01 6.66 -5.74
N ASN A 101 -1.81 6.24 -5.34
CA ASN A 101 -0.77 5.81 -6.29
C ASN A 101 -1.21 4.60 -7.12
N ARG A 102 -1.91 3.65 -6.51
CA ARG A 102 -2.44 2.49 -7.22
C ARG A 102 -3.51 2.87 -8.23
N LEU A 103 -4.43 3.77 -7.86
CA LEU A 103 -5.44 4.31 -8.78
C LEU A 103 -4.78 5.04 -9.95
N ARG A 104 -3.82 5.92 -9.68
CA ARG A 104 -3.08 6.66 -10.71
C ARG A 104 -2.38 5.72 -11.71
N ILE A 105 -1.81 4.61 -11.24
CA ILE A 105 -1.20 3.60 -12.13
C ILE A 105 -2.26 2.93 -13.01
N LEU A 106 -3.45 2.65 -12.48
CA LEU A 106 -4.55 2.05 -13.25
C LEU A 106 -5.11 3.01 -14.29
N GLU A 107 -5.36 4.27 -13.92
CA GLU A 107 -5.82 5.33 -14.83
C GLU A 107 -4.81 5.55 -15.97
N GLU A 108 -3.51 5.54 -15.65
CA GLU A 108 -2.48 5.69 -16.67
C GLU A 108 -2.45 4.50 -17.64
N ARG A 109 -2.63 3.28 -17.13
CA ARG A 109 -2.75 2.08 -17.98
C ARG A 109 -3.97 2.14 -18.89
N GLU A 110 -5.10 2.62 -18.38
CA GLU A 110 -6.32 2.81 -19.17
C GLU A 110 -6.10 3.86 -20.26
N ARG A 111 -5.52 5.02 -19.90
CA ARG A 111 -5.21 6.10 -20.85
C ARG A 111 -4.30 5.61 -21.97
N ILE A 112 -3.21 4.92 -21.64
CA ILE A 112 -2.29 4.33 -22.62
C ILE A 112 -3.04 3.32 -23.50
N GLY A 113 -3.88 2.46 -22.91
CA GLY A 113 -4.71 1.52 -23.66
C GLY A 113 -5.63 2.21 -24.67
N MET A 114 -6.29 3.30 -24.27
CA MET A 114 -7.15 4.09 -25.17
C MET A 114 -6.35 4.75 -26.29
N GLU A 115 -5.25 5.44 -25.98
CA GLU A 115 -4.40 6.11 -26.99
C GLU A 115 -3.87 5.10 -28.03
N LEU A 116 -3.49 3.90 -27.60
CA LEU A 116 -3.04 2.83 -28.48
C LEU A 116 -4.19 2.25 -29.31
N HIS A 117 -5.35 1.99 -28.70
CA HIS A 117 -6.53 1.53 -29.44
C HIS A 117 -6.91 2.53 -30.55
N ASP A 118 -6.91 3.83 -30.25
CA ASP A 118 -7.19 4.87 -31.24
C ASP A 118 -6.17 4.86 -32.38
N GLY A 119 -4.87 4.75 -32.07
CA GLY A 119 -3.80 4.66 -33.08
C GLY A 119 -3.92 3.42 -33.97
N ILE A 120 -4.23 2.25 -33.39
CA ILE A 120 -4.42 1.00 -34.13
C ILE A 120 -5.67 1.09 -35.02
N ILE A 121 -6.79 1.60 -34.50
CA ILE A 121 -8.04 1.76 -35.25
C ILE A 121 -7.82 2.71 -36.44
N GLN A 122 -7.13 3.84 -36.23
CA GLN A 122 -6.79 4.79 -37.30
C GLN A 122 -5.95 4.14 -38.40
N SER A 123 -4.91 3.39 -38.02
CA SER A 123 -4.04 2.69 -38.96
C SER A 123 -4.79 1.61 -39.76
N LEU A 124 -5.60 0.80 -39.08
CA LEU A 124 -6.45 -0.22 -39.72
C LEU A 124 -7.49 0.41 -40.65
N TYR A 125 -8.08 1.54 -40.27
CA TYR A 125 -9.02 2.27 -41.13
C TYR A 125 -8.32 2.79 -42.38
N GLY A 126 -7.12 3.35 -42.25
CA GLY A 126 -6.27 3.76 -43.38
C GLY A 126 -5.97 2.62 -44.35
N ILE A 127 -5.56 1.46 -43.81
CA ILE A 127 -5.34 0.24 -44.58
C ILE A 127 -6.62 -0.18 -45.32
N GLY A 128 -7.76 -0.19 -44.63
CA GLY A 128 -9.07 -0.52 -45.22
C GLY A 128 -9.44 0.38 -46.40
N MET A 129 -9.18 1.69 -46.29
CA MET A 129 -9.41 2.63 -47.39
C MET A 129 -8.50 2.35 -48.60
N VAL A 130 -7.22 2.08 -48.39
CA VAL A 130 -6.28 1.76 -49.48
C VAL A 130 -6.72 0.49 -50.22
N VAL A 131 -7.17 -0.53 -49.48
CA VAL A 131 -7.70 -1.77 -50.06
C VAL A 131 -8.99 -1.52 -50.84
N ASP A 132 -9.95 -0.74 -50.32
CA ASP A 132 -11.18 -0.43 -51.05
C ASP A 132 -10.90 0.41 -52.31
N MET A 133 -9.93 1.32 -52.27
CA MET A 133 -9.49 2.08 -53.43
C MET A 133 -8.90 1.17 -54.52
N MET A 134 -8.09 0.19 -54.16
CA MET A 134 -7.56 -0.80 -55.11
C MET A 134 -8.68 -1.66 -55.71
N ARG A 135 -9.67 -2.06 -54.90
CA ARG A 135 -10.83 -2.84 -55.34
C ARG A 135 -11.69 -2.08 -56.34
N ARG A 136 -11.94 -0.78 -56.11
CA ARG A 136 -12.77 0.06 -56.99
C ARG A 136 -12.11 0.40 -58.32
N ASN A 137 -10.78 0.35 -58.40
CA ASN A 137 -10.04 0.78 -59.59
C ASN A 137 -9.90 -0.32 -60.67
N GLU A 138 -10.63 -1.45 -60.54
CA GLU A 138 -10.74 -2.61 -61.46
C GLU A 138 -9.42 -3.12 -62.12
N SER A 139 -8.28 -2.71 -61.57
CA SER A 139 -6.96 -3.03 -62.07
C SER A 139 -6.54 -4.38 -61.49
N LYS A 140 -5.89 -5.24 -62.29
CA LYS A 140 -5.21 -6.44 -61.74
C LYS A 140 -4.34 -6.02 -60.54
N ILE A 141 -4.65 -6.58 -59.37
CA ILE A 141 -3.86 -6.36 -58.16
C ILE A 141 -2.50 -7.02 -58.41
N SER A 142 -1.46 -6.21 -58.62
CA SER A 142 -0.08 -6.69 -58.75
C SER A 142 0.57 -6.77 -57.36
N PRO A 143 1.58 -7.64 -57.18
CA PRO A 143 2.33 -7.72 -55.92
C PRO A 143 2.88 -6.37 -55.45
N GLU A 144 3.36 -5.54 -56.37
CA GLU A 144 3.88 -4.19 -56.10
C GLU A 144 2.83 -3.26 -55.48
N LYS A 145 1.55 -3.41 -55.84
CA LYS A 145 0.46 -2.62 -55.25
C LYS A 145 0.09 -3.09 -53.84
N LEU A 146 0.34 -4.35 -53.49
CA LEU A 146 0.07 -4.88 -52.15
C LEU A 146 1.17 -4.56 -51.15
N GLN A 147 2.38 -4.28 -51.62
CA GLN A 147 3.55 -4.00 -50.78
C GLN A 147 3.30 -2.93 -49.70
N PRO A 148 2.70 -1.75 -50.01
CA PRO A 148 2.48 -0.70 -49.00
C PRO A 148 1.44 -1.08 -47.93
N VAL A 149 0.48 -1.93 -48.30
CA VAL A 149 -0.56 -2.44 -47.39
C VAL A 149 0.07 -3.43 -46.41
N VAL A 150 0.91 -4.35 -46.91
CA VAL A 150 1.64 -5.32 -46.09
C VAL A 150 2.62 -4.62 -45.15
N GLU A 151 3.34 -3.60 -45.63
CA GLU A 151 4.22 -2.78 -44.79
C GLU A 151 3.45 -2.06 -43.67
N SER A 152 2.31 -1.45 -44.00
CA SER A 152 1.47 -0.80 -42.98
C SER A 152 0.92 -1.80 -41.95
N LEU A 153 0.54 -3.01 -42.37
CA LEU A 153 0.08 -4.08 -41.46
C LEU A 153 1.19 -4.56 -40.54
N ASN A 154 2.41 -4.74 -41.07
CA ASN A 154 3.57 -5.14 -40.27
C ASN A 154 3.93 -4.08 -39.23
N ASN A 155 3.87 -2.79 -39.59
CA ASN A 155 4.09 -1.70 -38.63
C ASN A 155 3.08 -1.75 -37.47
N VAL A 156 1.78 -1.94 -37.78
CA VAL A 156 0.75 -2.09 -36.74
C VAL A 156 0.98 -3.32 -35.86
N ILE A 157 1.41 -4.45 -36.45
CA ILE A 157 1.74 -5.66 -35.70
C ILE A 157 2.95 -5.42 -34.78
N ASP A 158 3.96 -4.70 -35.24
CA ASP A 158 5.15 -4.39 -34.45
C ASP A 158 4.82 -3.40 -33.32
N ASP A 159 3.92 -2.43 -33.53
CA ASP A 159 3.41 -1.54 -32.49
C ASP A 159 2.64 -2.33 -31.40
N ILE A 160 1.78 -3.28 -31.80
CA ILE A 160 1.06 -4.17 -30.88
C ILE A 160 2.04 -5.08 -30.13
N ARG A 161 3.07 -5.60 -30.82
CA ARG A 161 4.03 -6.52 -30.20
C ARG A 161 4.86 -5.82 -29.13
N HIS A 162 5.36 -4.61 -29.40
CA HIS A 162 6.07 -3.81 -28.40
C HIS A 162 5.22 -3.58 -27.15
N TYR A 163 3.91 -3.36 -27.31
CA TYR A 163 2.98 -3.17 -26.21
C TYR A 163 2.75 -4.42 -25.33
N ILE A 164 2.72 -5.62 -25.91
CA ILE A 164 2.46 -6.85 -25.13
C ILE A 164 3.70 -7.26 -24.31
N THR A 165 4.90 -6.85 -24.73
CA THR A 165 6.16 -7.28 -24.14
C THR A 165 6.71 -6.37 -23.04
N ASP A 166 6.17 -5.15 -22.89
CA ASP A 166 6.47 -4.19 -21.80
C ASP A 166 5.42 -4.24 -20.68
#